data_AF-A0A6G3ZER3-F1
#
_entry.id   AF-A0A6G3ZER3-F1
#
_cell.length_a   1.000
_cell.length_b   1.000
_cell.length_c   1.000
_cell.angle_alpha   90.00
_cell.angle_beta   90.00
_cell.angle_gamma   90.00
#
_symmetry.space_group_name_H-M   'P 1'
#
loop_
_entity.id
_entity.type
_entity.pdbx_description
1 polymer ?
#
loop_
_entity_poly.entity_id
_entity_poly.type
_entity_poly.pdbx_seq_one_letter_code
_entity_poly.pdbx_strand_id
1 'polypeptide(L)'
;MNSSQLYCQNERRRQLVRQYPRNGLDYLEVSDDQQQLCVHFLGPVPQNLEPANVRIEGGQVIRDIQVIALELELQDDPTLDSCLRVTVSEPGDFSPYTLKIVALDEAGRCTDQPHPDFDPRYSSLTFSFKVDCPNDLDCLTDTFCLPTTTGDETAAAAINYLAKDYASFRQLILDRLALLMPDWQEHHVPDLGITLVE
;
A
#
# COMPACT_ATOMS: atom_id res chain seq x y z
N MET A 1 20.97 -11.69 4.52
CA MET A 1 20.65 -10.32 4.93
C MET A 1 19.71 -9.75 3.88
N ASN A 2 18.43 -10.13 3.94
CA ASN A 2 17.40 -9.60 3.05
C ASN A 2 16.50 -8.70 3.89
N SER A 3 16.82 -7.41 3.91
CA SER A 3 15.98 -6.37 4.50
C SER A 3 14.73 -6.22 3.63
N SER A 4 13.59 -6.70 4.15
CA SER A 4 12.30 -6.61 3.48
C SER A 4 11.78 -5.17 3.55
N GLN A 5 12.20 -4.33 2.60
CA GLN A 5 11.79 -2.94 2.46
C GLN A 5 10.32 -2.85 1.99
N LEU A 6 9.44 -2.34 2.84
CA LEU A 6 8.05 -2.05 2.49
C LEU A 6 7.96 -0.66 1.84
N TYR A 7 7.91 -0.61 0.51
CA TYR A 7 7.80 0.63 -0.27
C TYR A 7 6.35 1.13 -0.34
N CYS A 8 6.12 2.39 0.06
CA CYS A 8 4.91 3.13 -0.33
C CYS A 8 4.91 3.38 -1.85
N GLN A 9 3.91 2.84 -2.55
CA GLN A 9 3.80 2.71 -4.03
C GLN A 9 3.65 4.02 -4.85
N ASN A 10 4.01 5.21 -4.33
CA ASN A 10 3.77 6.47 -5.05
C ASN A 10 4.98 7.41 -5.04
N GLU A 11 5.98 7.09 -5.87
CA GLU A 11 7.29 7.76 -5.96
C GLU A 11 7.20 9.27 -6.23
N ARG A 12 6.25 9.71 -7.06
CA ARG A 12 6.11 11.14 -7.43
C ARG A 12 5.66 12.00 -6.25
N ARG A 13 4.80 11.46 -5.37
CA ARG A 13 4.37 12.14 -4.15
C ARG A 13 5.46 12.09 -3.08
N ARG A 14 6.20 10.98 -2.99
CA ARG A 14 7.38 10.83 -2.11
C ARG A 14 8.40 11.95 -2.37
N GLN A 15 8.67 12.27 -3.64
CA GLN A 15 9.53 13.39 -4.03
C GLN A 15 8.93 14.76 -3.66
N LEU A 16 7.61 14.95 -3.78
CA LEU A 16 6.95 16.20 -3.41
C LEU A 16 6.93 16.45 -1.89
N VAL A 17 6.76 15.41 -1.08
CA VAL A 17 6.86 15.52 0.39
C VAL A 17 8.28 15.90 0.80
N ARG A 18 9.31 15.35 0.15
CA ARG A 18 10.71 15.76 0.34
C ARG A 18 10.99 17.24 0.03
N GLN A 19 10.14 17.89 -0.77
CA GLN A 19 10.27 19.30 -1.16
C GLN A 19 9.39 20.25 -0.34
N TYR A 20 8.44 19.73 0.45
CA TYR A 20 7.54 20.53 1.29
C TYR A 20 8.00 20.51 2.77
N PRO A 21 7.65 21.52 3.57
CA PRO A 21 8.02 21.60 4.99
C PRO A 21 7.35 20.56 5.91
N ARG A 22 6.65 19.54 5.36
CA ARG A 22 5.96 18.52 6.15
C ARG A 22 6.69 17.19 6.04
N ASN A 23 6.89 16.54 7.18
CA ASN A 23 7.55 15.24 7.24
C ASN A 23 6.58 14.08 6.96
N GLY A 24 7.11 12.86 6.86
CA GLY A 24 6.30 11.66 6.68
C GLY A 24 7.07 10.41 7.07
N LEU A 25 6.36 9.36 7.45
CA LEU A 25 6.91 8.02 7.63
C LEU A 25 7.25 7.43 6.26
N ASP A 26 8.43 6.82 6.17
CA ASP A 26 8.92 6.21 4.93
C ASP A 26 8.80 4.68 5.02
N TYR A 27 9.58 4.07 5.91
CA TYR A 27 9.54 2.64 6.22
C TYR A 27 9.96 2.40 7.66
N LEU A 28 9.79 1.17 8.14
CA LEU A 28 10.11 0.74 9.50
C LEU A 28 10.81 -0.61 9.44
N GLU A 29 11.85 -0.75 10.24
CA GLU A 29 12.56 -2.01 10.46
C GLU A 29 12.33 -2.50 11.88
N VAL A 30 12.17 -3.81 12.04
CA VAL A 30 11.96 -4.45 13.34
C VAL A 30 13.27 -5.10 13.74
N SER A 31 13.72 -4.87 14.98
CA SER A 31 14.92 -5.52 15.51
C SER A 31 14.70 -7.02 15.73
N ASP A 32 15.80 -7.77 15.84
CA ASP A 32 15.76 -9.21 16.11
C ASP A 32 15.01 -9.55 17.42
N ASP A 33 15.16 -8.69 18.44
CA ASP A 33 14.48 -8.80 19.72
C ASP A 33 12.98 -8.44 19.66
N GLN A 34 12.50 -7.90 18.53
CA GLN A 34 11.10 -7.52 18.26
C GLN A 34 10.50 -6.51 19.24
N GLN A 35 11.33 -5.90 20.07
CA GLN A 35 10.96 -4.86 21.02
C GLN A 35 11.42 -3.47 20.59
N GLN A 36 12.28 -3.39 19.58
CA GLN A 36 12.76 -2.12 19.03
C GLN A 36 12.37 -2.00 17.57
N LEU A 37 11.83 -0.84 17.22
CA LEU A 37 11.41 -0.51 15.86
C LEU A 37 12.22 0.69 15.39
N CYS A 38 12.98 0.55 14.31
CA CYS A 38 13.70 1.65 13.68
C CYS A 38 12.78 2.28 12.64
N VAL A 39 12.28 3.49 12.91
CA VAL A 39 11.37 4.22 12.04
C VAL A 39 12.14 5.22 11.20
N HIS A 40 12.03 5.11 9.88
CA HIS A 40 12.65 6.01 8.93
C HIS A 40 11.64 7.02 8.38
N PHE A 41 12.13 8.23 8.13
CA PHE A 41 11.30 9.36 7.70
C PHE A 41 11.68 9.83 6.30
N LEU A 42 10.73 10.42 5.60
CA LEU A 42 10.93 11.01 4.28
C LEU A 42 11.82 12.26 4.34
N GLY A 43 11.80 12.97 5.47
CA GLY A 43 12.64 14.12 5.78
C GLY A 43 13.54 13.86 7.00
N PRO A 44 14.12 14.91 7.60
CA PRO A 44 14.97 14.75 8.79
C PRO A 44 14.17 14.15 9.95
N VAL A 45 14.82 13.33 10.79
CA VAL A 45 14.18 12.73 11.95
C VAL A 45 13.73 13.84 12.92
N PRO A 46 12.43 13.92 13.28
CA PRO A 46 11.93 14.99 14.13
C PRO A 46 12.39 14.80 15.58
N GLN A 47 12.93 15.87 16.18
CA GLN A 47 13.47 15.84 17.54
C GLN A 47 12.40 16.05 18.63
N ASN A 48 11.21 16.54 18.26
CA ASN A 48 10.14 16.92 19.18
C ASN A 48 9.05 15.86 19.34
N LEU A 49 9.33 14.58 19.03
CA LEU A 49 8.37 13.51 19.25
C LEU A 49 8.55 12.91 20.64
N GLU A 50 7.45 12.79 21.37
CA GLU A 50 7.37 12.07 22.64
C GLU A 50 6.73 10.69 22.43
N PRO A 51 6.97 9.71 23.33
CA PRO A 51 6.34 8.39 23.24
C PRO A 51 4.81 8.46 23.08
N ALA A 52 4.18 9.45 23.70
CA ALA A 52 2.74 9.69 23.60
C ALA A 52 2.27 10.09 22.18
N ASN A 53 3.15 10.62 21.33
CA ASN A 53 2.84 10.93 19.93
C ASN A 53 2.78 9.69 19.05
N VAL A 54 3.33 8.56 19.49
CA VAL A 54 3.43 7.35 18.68
C VAL A 54 2.41 6.33 19.18
N ARG A 55 1.46 5.99 18.31
CA ARG A 55 0.40 5.04 18.63
C ARG A 55 0.49 3.84 17.71
N ILE A 56 0.51 2.66 18.30
CA ILE A 56 0.50 1.38 17.58
C ILE A 56 -0.89 0.79 17.72
N GLU A 57 -1.55 0.56 16.59
CA GLU A 57 -2.88 -0.04 16.53
C GLU A 57 -2.83 -1.34 15.73
N GLY A 58 -3.69 -2.29 16.05
CA GLY A 58 -3.77 -3.57 15.36
C GLY A 58 -3.49 -4.73 16.31
N GLY A 59 -3.10 -5.87 15.73
CA GLY A 59 -2.95 -7.11 16.46
C GLY A 59 -4.27 -7.87 16.64
N GLN A 60 -4.24 -9.18 16.37
CA GLN A 60 -5.39 -10.04 16.62
C GLN A 60 -5.36 -10.59 18.04
N VAL A 61 -4.19 -11.08 18.46
CA VAL A 61 -3.97 -11.72 19.76
C VAL A 61 -3.35 -10.74 20.76
N ILE A 62 -2.26 -10.09 20.37
CA ILE A 62 -1.57 -9.10 21.21
C ILE A 62 -2.06 -7.72 20.77
N ARG A 63 -2.72 -7.00 21.68
CA ARG A 63 -3.31 -5.68 21.41
C ARG A 63 -2.77 -4.66 22.39
N ASP A 64 -3.03 -3.39 22.07
CA ASP A 64 -2.72 -2.25 22.96
C ASP A 64 -1.23 -2.14 23.32
N ILE A 65 -0.36 -2.48 22.35
CA ILE A 65 1.10 -2.34 22.49
C ILE A 65 1.45 -0.88 22.76
N GLN A 66 2.10 -0.63 23.89
CA GLN A 66 2.50 0.71 24.30
C GLN A 66 3.92 1.04 23.86
N VAL A 67 4.15 2.30 23.52
CA VAL A 67 5.49 2.82 23.28
C VAL A 67 6.08 3.28 24.60
N ILE A 68 7.18 2.64 25.02
CA ILE A 68 7.86 2.94 26.29
C ILE A 68 8.84 4.09 26.11
N ALA A 69 9.63 4.07 25.04
CA ALA A 69 10.72 5.02 24.84
C ALA A 69 10.93 5.34 23.36
N LEU A 70 11.47 6.54 23.13
CA LEU A 70 11.92 7.01 21.83
C LEU A 70 13.38 7.46 21.96
N GLU A 71 14.23 6.97 21.08
CA GLU A 71 15.63 7.34 20.99
C GLU A 71 15.96 7.78 19.57
N LEU A 72 16.58 8.94 19.43
CA LEU A 72 17.04 9.47 18.14
C LEU A 72 18.37 8.81 17.80
N GLU A 73 18.39 8.02 16.74
CA GLU A 73 19.62 7.42 16.23
C GLU A 73 20.05 8.14 14.97
N LEU A 74 20.90 9.14 15.19
CA LEU A 74 21.55 9.90 14.13
C LEU A 74 22.82 9.13 13.74
N GLN A 75 22.88 8.72 12.48
CA GLN A 75 24.07 8.09 11.93
C GLN A 75 25.02 9.16 11.40
N ASP A 76 26.26 9.15 11.88
CA ASP A 76 27.33 10.05 11.40
C ASP A 76 27.85 9.63 10.01
N ASP A 77 27.66 8.36 9.64
CA ASP A 77 28.06 7.83 8.34
C ASP A 77 26.99 8.18 7.28
N PRO A 78 27.34 8.92 6.21
CA PRO A 78 26.39 9.31 5.16
C PRO A 78 25.85 8.14 4.33
N THR A 79 26.37 6.93 4.52
CA THR A 79 25.85 5.71 3.86
C THR A 79 24.72 5.04 4.65
N LEU A 80 24.52 5.41 5.91
CA LEU A 80 23.49 4.87 6.79
C LEU A 80 22.38 5.89 7.02
N ASP A 81 21.13 5.45 6.89
CA ASP A 81 19.98 6.31 7.12
C ASP A 81 19.73 6.47 8.63
N SER A 82 19.58 7.71 9.10
CA SER A 82 19.17 7.99 10.48
C SER A 82 17.73 7.53 10.72
N CYS A 83 17.44 7.05 11.94
CA CYS A 83 16.12 6.55 12.31
C CYS A 83 15.71 6.98 13.72
N LEU A 84 14.41 6.90 14.00
CA LEU A 84 13.89 7.00 15.35
C LEU A 84 13.68 5.58 15.89
N ARG A 85 14.45 5.22 16.91
CA ARG A 85 14.34 3.94 17.61
C ARG A 85 13.18 4.03 18.60
N VAL A 86 12.16 3.22 18.37
CA VAL A 86 10.94 3.14 19.17
C VAL A 86 10.97 1.84 19.96
N THR A 87 11.00 1.93 21.29
CA THR A 87 10.94 0.76 22.17
C THR A 87 9.50 0.51 22.59
N VAL A 88 9.01 -0.71 22.34
CA VAL A 88 7.64 -1.12 22.66
C VAL A 88 7.58 -2.00 23.92
N SER A 89 6.41 -2.06 24.55
CA SER A 89 6.19 -2.82 25.78
C SER A 89 6.28 -4.33 25.61
N GLU A 90 5.73 -4.83 24.51
CA GLU A 90 5.65 -6.25 24.22
C GLU A 90 5.88 -6.47 22.72
N PRO A 91 6.56 -7.56 22.34
CA PRO A 91 6.67 -7.94 20.94
C PRO A 91 5.29 -8.34 20.41
N GLY A 92 4.94 -7.89 19.21
CA GLY A 92 3.67 -8.23 18.58
C GLY A 92 3.62 -9.65 17.99
N ASP A 93 2.44 -10.01 17.49
CA ASP A 93 2.17 -11.27 16.79
C ASP A 93 2.41 -11.16 15.26
N PHE A 94 1.99 -12.18 14.50
CA PHE A 94 2.08 -12.21 13.03
C PHE A 94 1.05 -11.30 12.34
N SER A 95 0.17 -10.63 13.10
CA SER A 95 -0.85 -9.77 12.52
C SER A 95 -0.24 -8.48 11.96
N PRO A 96 -0.95 -7.78 11.06
CA PRO A 96 -0.59 -6.42 10.70
C PRO A 96 -0.85 -5.45 11.86
N TYR A 97 0.15 -4.60 12.13
CA TYR A 97 0.09 -3.46 13.03
C TYR A 97 0.23 -2.18 12.23
N THR A 98 -0.33 -1.09 12.72
CA THR A 98 -0.23 0.23 12.12
C THR A 98 0.35 1.20 13.14
N LEU A 99 1.54 1.72 12.87
CA LEU A 99 2.14 2.82 13.63
C LEU A 99 1.59 4.14 13.10
N LYS A 100 1.10 5.00 13.98
CA LYS A 100 0.56 6.33 13.67
C LYS A 100 1.27 7.40 14.50
N ILE A 101 1.57 8.53 13.87
CA ILE A 101 2.06 9.74 14.54
C ILE A 101 0.88 10.70 14.75
N VAL A 102 0.52 10.90 16.02
CA VAL A 102 -0.65 11.68 16.45
C VAL A 102 -0.25 12.95 17.18
N ALA A 103 -1.12 13.96 17.13
CA ALA A 103 -0.96 15.18 17.91
C ALA A 103 -1.34 14.95 19.38
N LEU A 104 -0.73 15.69 20.30
CA LEU A 104 -1.10 15.70 21.71
C LEU A 104 -2.05 16.87 22.01
N ASP A 105 -2.97 16.67 22.95
CA ASP A 105 -3.79 17.75 23.53
C ASP A 105 -2.96 18.59 24.53
N GLU A 106 -3.52 19.70 25.02
CA GLU A 106 -2.86 20.56 26.02
C GLU A 106 -2.53 19.83 27.35
N ALA A 107 -3.10 18.63 27.56
CA ALA A 107 -2.86 17.77 28.70
C ALA A 107 -1.86 16.63 28.39
N GLY A 108 -1.22 16.64 27.22
CA GLY A 108 -0.21 15.64 26.83
C GLY A 108 -0.80 14.28 26.42
N ARG A 109 -2.11 14.19 26.14
CA ARG A 109 -2.79 12.96 25.72
C ARG A 109 -2.90 12.88 24.21
N CYS A 110 -2.73 11.68 23.67
CA CYS A 110 -2.88 11.42 22.24
C CYS A 110 -4.30 11.73 21.76
N THR A 111 -4.38 12.48 20.65
CA THR A 111 -5.63 12.78 19.94
C THR A 111 -5.77 11.91 18.70
N ASP A 112 -6.98 11.79 18.14
CA ASP A 112 -7.20 11.07 16.88
C ASP A 112 -6.73 11.85 15.65
N GLN A 113 -6.17 13.05 15.83
CA GLN A 113 -5.67 13.87 14.73
C GLN A 113 -4.20 13.58 14.42
N PRO A 114 -3.81 13.55 13.14
CA PRO A 114 -2.42 13.40 12.76
C PRO A 114 -1.61 14.60 13.24
N HIS A 115 -0.33 14.38 13.55
CA HIS A 115 0.56 15.46 13.97
C HIS A 115 0.66 16.56 12.90
N PRO A 116 0.54 17.85 13.25
CA PRO A 116 0.44 18.95 12.28
C PRO A 116 1.65 19.08 11.34
N ASP A 117 2.83 18.68 11.81
CA ASP A 117 4.08 18.69 11.05
C ASP A 117 4.23 17.52 10.07
N PHE A 118 3.31 16.55 10.11
CA PHE A 118 3.33 15.38 9.23
C PHE A 118 2.29 15.51 8.10
N ASP A 119 2.61 14.99 6.91
CA ASP A 119 1.60 14.79 5.87
C ASP A 119 0.61 13.72 6.34
N PRO A 120 -0.71 14.00 6.41
CA PRO A 120 -1.72 13.01 6.82
C PRO A 120 -1.71 11.71 6.02
N ARG A 121 -1.16 11.70 4.80
CA ARG A 121 -1.02 10.47 4.00
C ARG A 121 0.18 9.61 4.39
N TYR A 122 1.17 10.20 5.06
CA TYR A 122 2.39 9.54 5.53
C TYR A 122 2.50 9.62 7.06
N SER A 123 1.40 9.85 7.77
CA SER A 123 1.38 9.85 9.24
C SER A 123 1.10 8.45 9.82
N SER A 124 0.86 7.46 8.97
CA SER A 124 0.60 6.07 9.36
C SER A 124 1.37 5.08 8.49
N LEU A 125 1.91 4.04 9.10
CA LEU A 125 2.64 2.97 8.42
C LEU A 125 2.18 1.61 8.94
N THR A 126 1.85 0.68 8.04
CA THR A 126 1.50 -0.71 8.39
C THR A 126 2.74 -1.60 8.33
N PHE A 127 2.99 -2.38 9.39
CA PHE A 127 4.11 -3.30 9.54
C PHE A 127 3.68 -4.58 10.26
N SER A 128 4.55 -5.59 10.30
CA SER A 128 4.38 -6.81 11.12
C SER A 128 5.64 -7.01 11.96
N PHE A 129 5.53 -7.64 13.13
CA PHE A 129 6.69 -7.92 13.98
C PHE A 129 7.48 -9.15 13.51
N LYS A 130 6.86 -10.04 12.72
CA LYS A 130 7.42 -11.36 12.36
C LYS A 130 7.81 -11.46 10.88
N VAL A 131 8.43 -10.41 10.33
CA VAL A 131 8.74 -10.29 8.89
C VAL A 131 9.84 -11.27 8.43
N ASP A 132 10.74 -11.69 9.33
CA ASP A 132 11.86 -12.60 9.02
C ASP A 132 11.73 -13.98 9.68
N CYS A 133 10.55 -14.31 10.23
CA CYS A 133 10.28 -15.69 10.59
C CYS A 133 10.04 -16.48 9.29
N PRO A 134 10.83 -17.53 8.99
CA PRO A 134 10.49 -18.45 7.91
C PRO A 134 9.13 -19.03 8.25
N ASN A 135 8.11 -18.54 7.55
CA ASN A 135 6.76 -18.99 7.75
C ASN A 135 6.66 -20.39 7.11
N ASP A 136 6.89 -21.43 7.92
CA ASP A 136 6.67 -22.83 7.56
C ASP A 136 5.16 -23.17 7.48
N LEU A 137 4.31 -22.15 7.65
CA LEU A 137 2.89 -22.26 7.36
C LEU A 137 2.72 -22.08 5.85
N ASP A 138 2.53 -23.21 5.18
CA ASP A 138 1.70 -23.33 3.98
C ASP A 138 0.41 -22.55 4.24
N CYS A 139 0.45 -21.26 3.93
CA CYS A 139 -0.73 -20.43 3.91
C CYS A 139 -1.53 -20.94 2.72
N LEU A 140 -2.38 -21.94 2.95
CA LEU A 140 -3.66 -22.04 2.28
C LEU A 140 -4.32 -20.70 2.52
N THR A 141 -4.01 -19.77 1.62
CA THR A 141 -4.72 -18.52 1.50
C THR A 141 -6.14 -18.99 1.31
N ASP A 142 -6.97 -18.79 2.32
CA ASP A 142 -8.41 -18.89 2.16
C ASP A 142 -8.72 -17.75 1.21
N THR A 143 -8.55 -18.07 -0.06
CA THR A 143 -8.93 -17.25 -1.16
C THR A 143 -10.42 -17.25 -0.91
N PHE A 144 -10.92 -16.17 -0.33
CA PHE A 144 -12.28 -15.77 -0.56
C PHE A 144 -12.36 -15.68 -2.08
N CYS A 145 -12.69 -16.83 -2.68
CA CYS A 145 -13.27 -16.90 -3.97
C CYS A 145 -14.53 -16.07 -3.76
N LEU A 146 -14.42 -14.78 -4.06
CA LEU A 146 -15.55 -13.99 -4.51
C LEU A 146 -16.35 -14.97 -5.35
N PRO A 147 -17.61 -15.28 -4.97
CA PRO A 147 -18.39 -16.24 -5.73
C PRO A 147 -18.24 -15.78 -7.16
N THR A 148 -17.55 -16.60 -7.96
CA THR A 148 -17.26 -16.28 -9.34
C THR A 148 -18.65 -16.04 -9.87
N THR A 149 -18.97 -14.79 -10.17
CA THR A 149 -20.24 -14.50 -10.80
C THR A 149 -20.12 -15.23 -12.11
N THR A 150 -20.61 -16.47 -12.14
CA THR A 150 -20.96 -17.20 -13.34
C THR A 150 -22.14 -16.43 -13.91
N GLY A 151 -21.80 -15.27 -14.44
CA GLY A 151 -22.66 -14.16 -14.79
C GLY A 151 -21.86 -13.40 -15.82
N ASP A 152 -21.91 -13.94 -17.03
CA ASP A 152 -21.48 -13.31 -18.27
C ASP A 152 -20.06 -12.76 -18.28
N GLU A 153 -19.10 -13.69 -18.22
CA GLU A 153 -17.90 -13.55 -19.05
C GLU A 153 -18.38 -13.54 -20.52
N THR A 154 -18.86 -12.39 -20.99
CA THR A 154 -19.19 -12.12 -22.40
C THR A 154 -17.91 -12.33 -23.20
N ALA A 155 -17.73 -13.60 -23.60
CA ALA A 155 -16.63 -14.22 -24.32
C ALA A 155 -15.49 -13.23 -24.57
N ALA A 156 -14.44 -13.27 -23.74
CA ALA A 156 -13.24 -12.46 -23.97
C ALA A 156 -12.89 -12.54 -25.48
N ALA A 157 -12.95 -11.42 -26.17
CA ALA A 157 -12.84 -11.39 -27.62
C ALA A 157 -11.52 -12.06 -28.02
N ALA A 158 -11.55 -12.98 -29.00
CA ALA A 158 -10.34 -13.63 -29.47
C ALA A 158 -9.40 -12.56 -30.07
N ILE A 159 -8.36 -12.18 -29.33
CA ILE A 159 -7.41 -11.16 -29.78
C ILE A 159 -6.56 -11.74 -30.90
N ASN A 160 -6.76 -11.26 -32.13
CA ASN A 160 -5.90 -11.62 -33.27
C ASN A 160 -4.73 -10.64 -33.38
N TYR A 161 -3.59 -11.02 -32.79
CA TYR A 161 -2.36 -10.21 -32.77
C TYR A 161 -1.68 -10.04 -34.14
N LEU A 162 -2.14 -10.75 -35.18
CA LEU A 162 -1.61 -10.60 -36.55
C LEU A 162 -2.41 -9.58 -37.37
N ALA A 163 -3.55 -9.10 -36.88
CA ALA A 163 -4.32 -8.06 -37.54
C ALA A 163 -3.51 -6.75 -37.59
N LYS A 164 -3.12 -6.32 -38.80
CA LYS A 164 -2.37 -5.08 -39.04
C LYS A 164 -2.92 -4.26 -40.20
N ASP A 165 -3.99 -4.73 -40.83
CA ASP A 165 -4.66 -4.05 -41.95
C ASP A 165 -6.10 -3.71 -41.60
N TYR A 166 -6.66 -2.76 -42.36
CA TYR A 166 -8.02 -2.26 -42.18
C TYR A 166 -9.08 -3.38 -42.24
N ALA A 167 -8.94 -4.31 -43.18
CA ALA A 167 -9.89 -5.42 -43.34
C ALA A 167 -9.92 -6.33 -42.11
N SER A 168 -8.74 -6.61 -41.55
CA SER A 168 -8.58 -7.44 -40.35
C SER A 168 -9.17 -6.77 -39.10
N PHE A 169 -8.99 -5.46 -38.93
CA PHE A 169 -9.61 -4.73 -37.81
C PHE A 169 -11.12 -4.62 -37.95
N ARG A 170 -11.62 -4.32 -39.15
CA ARG A 170 -13.05 -4.30 -39.46
C ARG A 170 -13.71 -5.63 -39.11
N GLN A 171 -13.08 -6.75 -39.48
CA GLN A 171 -13.57 -8.08 -39.16
C GLN A 171 -13.59 -8.35 -37.65
N LEU A 172 -12.52 -8.01 -36.91
CA LEU A 172 -12.50 -8.16 -35.45
C LEU A 172 -13.61 -7.38 -34.73
N ILE A 173 -13.91 -6.18 -35.20
CA ILE A 173 -14.97 -5.35 -34.62
C ILE A 173 -16.34 -5.98 -34.91
N LEU A 174 -16.59 -6.44 -36.14
CA LEU A 174 -17.84 -7.13 -36.49
C LEU A 174 -18.03 -8.44 -35.69
N ASP A 175 -16.97 -9.24 -35.55
CA ASP A 175 -16.98 -10.47 -34.76
C ASP A 175 -17.31 -10.19 -33.27
N ARG A 176 -16.82 -9.07 -32.73
CA ARG A 176 -17.17 -8.64 -31.36
C ARG A 176 -18.61 -8.17 -31.24
N LEU A 177 -19.11 -7.41 -32.22
CA LEU A 177 -20.49 -6.93 -32.22
C LEU A 177 -21.49 -8.08 -32.33
N ALA A 178 -21.19 -9.13 -33.09
CA ALA A 178 -22.02 -10.33 -33.18
C ALA A 178 -22.17 -11.06 -31.82
N LEU A 179 -21.16 -10.99 -30.95
CA LEU A 179 -21.21 -11.57 -29.60
C LEU A 179 -21.94 -10.67 -28.59
N LEU A 180 -21.80 -9.35 -28.71
CA LEU A 180 -22.41 -8.39 -27.79
C LEU A 180 -23.87 -8.07 -28.15
N MET A 181 -24.24 -8.20 -29.42
CA MET A 181 -25.55 -7.83 -29.96
C MET A 181 -26.05 -8.90 -30.95
N PRO A 182 -26.40 -10.11 -30.49
CA PRO A 182 -26.80 -11.23 -31.37
C PRO A 182 -28.09 -10.97 -32.17
N ASP A 183 -28.93 -10.04 -31.71
CA ASP A 183 -30.16 -9.63 -32.42
C ASP A 183 -29.88 -8.67 -33.58
N TRP A 184 -28.70 -8.06 -33.65
CA TRP A 184 -28.30 -7.19 -34.75
C TRP A 184 -27.68 -8.01 -35.88
N GLN A 185 -28.44 -8.21 -36.95
CA GLN A 185 -28.07 -9.03 -38.12
C GLN A 185 -27.86 -8.18 -39.39
N GLU A 186 -27.74 -6.87 -39.25
CA GLU A 186 -27.70 -5.95 -40.38
C GLU A 186 -26.29 -5.88 -40.98
N HIS A 187 -26.18 -6.09 -42.29
CA HIS A 187 -24.91 -6.10 -43.03
C HIS A 187 -24.90 -5.10 -44.19
N HIS A 188 -25.95 -4.30 -44.32
CA HIS A 188 -26.09 -3.36 -45.43
C HIS A 188 -25.29 -2.08 -45.13
N VAL A 189 -24.57 -1.58 -46.14
CA VAL A 189 -23.75 -0.35 -46.06
C VAL A 189 -24.47 0.88 -45.46
N PRO A 190 -25.76 1.16 -45.74
CA PRO A 190 -26.43 2.31 -45.14
C PRO A 190 -26.81 2.13 -43.66
N ASP A 191 -26.51 0.99 -43.05
CA ASP A 191 -26.76 0.78 -41.63
C ASP A 191 -25.84 1.64 -40.76
N LEU A 192 -26.40 2.15 -39.67
CA LEU A 192 -25.66 3.00 -38.74
C LEU A 192 -24.56 2.23 -38.02
N GLY A 193 -24.80 0.96 -37.68
CA GLY A 193 -23.81 0.08 -37.06
C GLY A 193 -22.65 -0.21 -38.00
N ILE A 194 -22.92 -0.47 -39.28
CA ILE A 194 -21.87 -0.65 -40.30
C ILE A 194 -21.08 0.65 -40.51
N THR A 195 -21.75 1.81 -40.57
CA THR A 195 -21.09 3.12 -40.72
C THR A 195 -20.15 3.45 -39.56
N LEU A 196 -20.47 3.02 -38.34
CA LEU A 196 -19.62 3.24 -37.17
C LEU A 196 -18.38 2.34 -37.13
N VAL A 197 -18.39 1.24 -37.89
CA VAL A 197 -17.30 0.26 -37.95
C VAL A 197 -16.30 0.57 -39.08
N GLU A 198 -16.74 1.29 -40.11
CA GLU A 198 -15.91 1.76 -41.24
C GLU A 198 -15.11 3.02 -40.92
#